data_AF-A0A427BRU6-F1
#
_entry.id   AF-A0A427BRU6-F1
#
_cell.length_a   1.000
_cell.length_b   1.000
_cell.length_c   1.000
_cell.angle_alpha   90.00
_cell.angle_beta   90.00
_cell.angle_gamma   90.00
#
_symmetry.space_group_name_H-M   'P 1'
#
loop_
_entity.id
_entity.type
_entity.pdbx_description
1 polymer ?
#
loop_
_entity_poly.entity_id
_entity_poly.type
_entity_poly.pdbx_seq_one_letter_code
_entity_poly.pdbx_strand_id
1 'polypeptide(L)'
;MRVTLQKNKLTFILLFLLSILIALIGEKVLPQKFFIDANTIVFDYYNEAGFKGSYPLTMSFYKYTQLGKLPFNVVGVFQLFFYYIILFKIGVPKDFHILTIKNIIVYLAFLMIGIFISMPSKEFITFLFISQIVFLFQSKKIGFDLSLLYSFLILIIFGIFFRSYFALIPVISILLYFISKIKYTNRTFGIIIISVLVIILFSALHYLAKGEFFSDLARNSVNEVRQGSEDANSMIIPPLEPTGLLAELVNTFYSFLSVNFPIVEYKHLLSPRIFLFIIWQILFTIIFIVRFSWAIKDPIKNNRILWIFYFLFSYLAIQSVFEPDLGSAVRHKIGILPLFYYVFYYDSFSKKV
;
A
#
# COMPACT_ATOMS: atom_id res chain seq x y z
N MET A 1 2.58 -41.94 8.12
CA MET A 1 2.07 -40.72 8.80
C MET A 1 1.30 -39.90 7.76
N ARG A 2 -0.05 -39.87 7.78
CA ARG A 2 -0.83 -39.08 6.82
C ARG A 2 -0.83 -37.62 7.28
N VAL A 3 -0.05 -36.76 6.63
CA VAL A 3 -0.11 -35.31 6.87
C VAL A 3 -1.38 -34.79 6.20
N THR A 4 -2.44 -34.59 6.97
CA THR A 4 -3.68 -33.96 6.47
C THR A 4 -3.50 -32.45 6.44
N LEU A 5 -3.24 -31.90 5.26
CA LEU A 5 -3.12 -30.46 5.06
C LEU A 5 -4.50 -29.79 5.20
N GLN A 6 -4.62 -28.79 6.07
CA GLN A 6 -5.86 -28.03 6.24
C GLN A 6 -6.20 -27.26 4.95
N LYS A 7 -7.49 -27.21 4.57
CA LYS A 7 -7.95 -26.58 3.32
C LYS A 7 -7.48 -25.13 3.16
N ASN A 8 -7.51 -24.34 4.23
CA ASN A 8 -7.03 -22.95 4.21
C ASN A 8 -5.53 -22.83 3.88
N LYS A 9 -4.70 -23.68 4.49
CA LYS A 9 -3.25 -23.72 4.22
C LYS A 9 -2.98 -24.22 2.80
N LEU A 10 -3.76 -25.19 2.31
CA LEU A 10 -3.69 -25.63 0.92
C LEU A 10 -3.96 -24.48 -0.04
N THR A 11 -5.05 -23.72 0.16
CA THR A 11 -5.36 -22.56 -0.69
C THR A 11 -4.25 -21.51 -0.67
N PHE A 12 -3.67 -21.22 0.51
CA PHE A 12 -2.54 -20.31 0.63
C PHE A 12 -1.31 -20.79 -0.16
N ILE A 13 -0.97 -22.08 -0.06
CA ILE A 13 0.15 -22.69 -0.79
C ILE A 13 -0.12 -22.68 -2.30
N LEU A 14 -1.35 -22.93 -2.74
CA LEU A 14 -1.71 -22.85 -4.17
C LEU A 14 -1.53 -21.43 -4.72
N LEU A 15 -1.92 -20.40 -3.97
CA LEU A 15 -1.69 -19.01 -4.38
C LEU A 15 -0.20 -18.66 -4.42
N PHE A 16 0.59 -19.16 -3.45
CA PHE A 16 2.04 -19.04 -3.48
C PHE A 16 2.64 -19.65 -4.74
N LEU A 17 2.29 -20.90 -5.06
CA LEU A 17 2.75 -21.60 -6.26
C LEU A 17 2.32 -20.87 -7.54
N LEU A 18 1.12 -20.30 -7.55
CA LEU A 18 0.65 -19.50 -8.67
C LEU A 18 1.46 -18.21 -8.85
N SER A 19 1.81 -17.50 -7.76
CA SER A 19 2.71 -16.34 -7.85
C SER A 19 4.12 -16.72 -8.32
N ILE A 20 4.63 -17.87 -7.88
CA ILE A 20 5.91 -18.40 -8.37
C ILE A 20 5.84 -18.69 -9.87
N LEU A 21 4.75 -19.29 -10.35
CA LEU A 21 4.54 -19.51 -11.78
C LEU A 21 4.54 -18.19 -12.55
N ILE A 22 3.84 -17.16 -12.04
CA ILE A 22 3.84 -15.81 -12.64
C ILE A 22 5.27 -15.26 -12.70
N ALA A 23 6.08 -15.41 -11.65
CA ALA A 23 7.47 -14.97 -11.66
C ALA A 23 8.33 -15.67 -12.73
N LEU A 24 8.12 -16.97 -12.94
CA LEU A 24 8.89 -17.76 -13.91
C LEU A 24 8.54 -17.43 -15.37
N ILE A 25 7.27 -17.12 -15.65
CA ILE A 25 6.79 -16.80 -17.00
C ILE A 25 6.70 -15.29 -17.26
N GLY A 26 6.83 -14.47 -16.22
CA GLY A 26 6.53 -13.03 -16.24
C GLY A 26 7.30 -12.27 -17.31
N GLU A 27 8.61 -12.53 -17.45
CA GLU A 27 9.47 -11.92 -18.48
C GLU A 27 8.98 -12.19 -19.92
N LYS A 28 8.26 -13.29 -20.15
CA LYS A 28 7.75 -13.67 -21.49
C LYS A 28 6.34 -13.14 -21.77
N VAL A 29 5.58 -12.84 -20.73
CA VAL A 29 4.13 -12.53 -20.84
C VAL A 29 3.83 -11.06 -20.52
N LEU A 30 4.56 -10.47 -19.57
CA LEU A 30 4.30 -9.11 -19.13
C LEU A 30 4.88 -8.10 -20.12
N PRO A 31 4.18 -6.99 -20.40
CA PRO A 31 4.71 -5.89 -21.20
C PRO A 31 5.98 -5.27 -20.57
N GLN A 32 6.88 -4.75 -21.40
CA GLN A 32 8.17 -4.18 -20.98
C GLN A 32 8.04 -3.09 -19.91
N LYS A 33 6.94 -2.33 -19.91
CA LYS A 33 6.70 -1.26 -18.93
C LYS A 33 6.71 -1.71 -17.47
N PHE A 34 6.32 -2.96 -17.18
CA PHE A 34 6.35 -3.50 -15.83
C PHE A 34 7.79 -3.64 -15.29
N PHE A 35 8.77 -3.71 -16.19
CA PHE A 35 10.18 -3.90 -15.86
C PHE A 35 10.99 -2.59 -15.81
N ILE A 36 10.40 -1.43 -16.14
CA ILE A 36 11.12 -0.14 -16.15
C ILE A 36 11.79 0.12 -14.80
N ASP A 37 11.04 0.05 -13.70
CA ASP A 37 11.60 0.26 -12.36
C ASP A 37 12.69 -0.77 -12.02
N ALA A 38 12.47 -2.03 -12.37
CA ALA A 38 13.43 -3.10 -12.09
C ALA A 38 14.75 -2.90 -12.85
N ASN A 39 14.65 -2.50 -14.12
CA ASN A 39 15.79 -2.15 -14.96
C ASN A 39 16.54 -0.94 -14.38
N THR A 40 15.82 0.12 -13.99
CA THR A 40 16.45 1.29 -13.34
C THR A 40 17.20 0.90 -12.07
N ILE A 41 16.61 0.03 -11.24
CA ILE A 41 17.22 -0.45 -9.99
C ILE A 41 18.48 -1.29 -10.25
N VAL A 42 18.47 -2.17 -11.26
CA VAL A 42 19.55 -3.13 -11.50
C VAL A 42 20.69 -2.51 -12.30
N PHE A 43 20.38 -1.76 -13.35
CA PHE A 43 21.41 -1.20 -14.23
C PHE A 43 22.09 0.02 -13.64
N ASP A 44 21.41 0.77 -12.75
CA ASP A 44 21.98 1.91 -12.03
C ASP A 44 22.78 2.83 -12.97
N TYR A 45 22.16 3.23 -14.09
CA TYR A 45 22.83 3.92 -15.21
C TYR A 45 23.57 5.19 -14.80
N TYR A 46 23.14 5.84 -13.72
CA TYR A 46 23.70 7.09 -13.20
C TYR A 46 24.53 6.89 -11.93
N ASN A 47 24.79 5.65 -11.50
CA ASN A 47 25.50 5.30 -10.27
C ASN A 47 24.93 6.03 -9.04
N GLU A 48 23.60 6.00 -8.92
CA GLU A 48 22.81 6.65 -7.90
C GLU A 48 22.66 5.79 -6.64
N ALA A 49 23.21 4.56 -6.63
CA ALA A 49 23.20 3.70 -5.45
C ALA A 49 23.70 4.45 -4.20
N GLY A 50 22.83 4.51 -3.18
CA GLY A 50 23.08 5.26 -1.95
C GLY A 50 22.21 4.81 -0.80
N PHE A 51 22.18 5.58 0.29
CA PHE A 51 21.43 5.26 1.52
C PHE A 51 20.22 6.16 1.75
N LYS A 52 19.89 7.05 0.81
CA LYS A 52 18.77 7.99 0.92
C LYS A 52 17.98 8.06 -0.37
N GLY A 53 16.67 7.89 -0.27
CA GLY A 53 15.73 7.85 -1.39
C GLY A 53 15.36 6.43 -1.79
N SER A 54 14.13 6.28 -2.31
CA SER A 54 13.57 4.97 -2.62
C SER A 54 14.37 4.21 -3.69
N TYR A 55 14.80 4.88 -4.76
CA TYR A 55 15.64 4.27 -5.80
C TYR A 55 17.08 4.00 -5.31
N PRO A 56 17.85 5.00 -4.82
CA PRO A 56 19.22 4.79 -4.34
C PRO A 56 19.37 3.67 -3.32
N LEU A 57 18.48 3.61 -2.32
CA LEU A 57 18.53 2.57 -1.29
C LEU A 57 18.20 1.21 -1.86
N THR A 58 17.23 1.13 -2.79
CA THR A 58 16.87 -0.11 -3.45
C THR A 58 18.02 -0.62 -4.34
N MET A 59 18.66 0.25 -5.12
CA MET A 59 19.86 -0.07 -5.91
C MET A 59 20.97 -0.64 -5.01
N SER A 60 21.28 0.04 -3.91
CA SER A 60 22.23 -0.44 -2.90
C SER A 60 21.86 -1.81 -2.35
N PHE A 61 20.59 -2.04 -2.01
CA PHE A 61 20.11 -3.32 -1.51
C PHE A 61 20.39 -4.45 -2.51
N TYR A 62 20.01 -4.31 -3.79
CA TYR A 62 20.24 -5.35 -4.80
C TYR A 62 21.73 -5.50 -5.18
N LYS A 63 22.51 -4.42 -5.10
CA LYS A 63 23.97 -4.44 -5.32
C LYS A 63 24.70 -5.19 -4.21
N TYR A 64 24.43 -4.88 -2.94
CA TYR A 64 25.10 -5.51 -1.80
C TYR A 64 24.67 -6.97 -1.59
N THR A 65 23.39 -7.28 -1.79
CA THR A 65 22.89 -8.67 -1.69
C THR A 65 23.29 -9.55 -2.88
N GLN A 66 23.89 -8.97 -3.92
CA GLN A 66 24.19 -9.60 -5.21
C GLN A 66 22.94 -10.10 -5.97
N LEU A 67 21.73 -9.89 -5.45
CA LEU A 67 20.49 -10.27 -6.11
C LEU A 67 20.31 -9.54 -7.44
N GLY A 68 20.82 -8.31 -7.57
CA GLY A 68 20.75 -7.54 -8.83
C GLY A 68 21.53 -8.17 -10.00
N LYS A 69 22.43 -9.13 -9.74
CA LYS A 69 23.18 -9.85 -10.79
C LYS A 69 22.44 -11.08 -11.31
N LEU A 70 21.37 -11.49 -10.65
CA LEU A 70 20.61 -12.68 -11.01
C LEU A 70 19.52 -12.32 -12.02
N PRO A 71 19.08 -13.29 -12.86
CA PRO A 71 17.90 -13.12 -13.71
C PRO A 71 16.66 -12.74 -12.90
N PHE A 72 15.77 -11.90 -13.44
CA PHE A 72 14.66 -11.33 -12.66
C PHE A 72 13.71 -12.41 -12.14
N ASN A 73 13.45 -13.46 -12.91
CA ASN A 73 12.68 -14.60 -12.45
C ASN A 73 13.26 -15.28 -11.19
N VAL A 74 14.59 -15.41 -11.08
CA VAL A 74 15.26 -15.97 -9.89
C VAL A 74 15.12 -15.04 -8.70
N VAL A 75 15.33 -13.73 -8.91
CA VAL A 75 15.12 -12.73 -7.86
C VAL A 75 13.66 -12.72 -7.40
N GLY A 76 12.72 -12.82 -8.33
CA GLY A 76 11.30 -12.91 -8.06
C GLY A 76 10.92 -14.10 -7.20
N VAL A 77 11.43 -15.31 -7.53
CA VAL A 77 11.22 -16.51 -6.70
C VAL A 77 11.74 -16.30 -5.29
N PHE A 78 12.94 -15.73 -5.14
CA PHE A 78 13.53 -15.42 -3.85
C PHE A 78 12.66 -14.43 -3.05
N GLN A 79 12.28 -13.29 -3.65
CA GLN A 79 11.45 -12.29 -2.99
C GLN A 79 10.08 -12.86 -2.58
N LEU A 80 9.42 -13.58 -3.48
CA LEU A 80 8.12 -14.20 -3.23
C LEU A 80 8.20 -15.22 -2.10
N PHE A 81 9.28 -16.00 -2.00
CA PHE A 81 9.48 -16.93 -0.89
C PHE A 81 9.45 -16.22 0.46
N PHE A 82 10.22 -15.13 0.63
CA PHE A 82 10.20 -14.34 1.87
C PHE A 82 8.85 -13.66 2.10
N TYR A 83 8.25 -13.11 1.04
CA TYR A 83 6.97 -12.44 1.10
C TYR A 83 5.89 -13.37 1.68
N TYR A 84 5.77 -14.57 1.11
CA TYR A 84 4.79 -15.56 1.52
C TYR A 84 5.09 -16.19 2.88
N ILE A 85 6.37 -16.38 3.25
CA ILE A 85 6.74 -16.80 4.61
C ILE A 85 6.26 -15.79 5.65
N ILE A 86 6.43 -14.49 5.38
CA ILE A 86 6.02 -13.44 6.29
C ILE A 86 4.49 -13.40 6.41
N LEU A 87 3.75 -13.46 5.29
CA LEU A 87 2.29 -13.56 5.33
C LEU A 87 1.80 -14.80 6.08
N PHE A 88 2.46 -15.95 5.88
CA PHE A 88 2.14 -17.18 6.59
C PHE A 88 2.39 -17.03 8.10
N LYS A 89 3.45 -16.34 8.51
CA LYS A 89 3.75 -16.02 9.92
C LYS A 89 2.74 -15.06 10.54
N ILE A 90 2.22 -14.08 9.79
CA ILE A 90 1.09 -13.25 10.24
C ILE A 90 -0.13 -14.15 10.53
N GLY A 91 -0.38 -15.11 9.65
CA GLY A 91 -1.30 -16.22 9.89
C GLY A 91 -2.29 -16.44 8.75
N VAL A 92 -2.71 -17.69 8.54
CA VAL A 92 -3.72 -18.04 7.53
C VAL A 92 -5.10 -18.19 8.20
N PRO A 93 -6.11 -17.40 7.80
CA PRO A 93 -7.48 -17.49 8.33
C PRO A 93 -8.08 -18.89 8.16
N LYS A 94 -8.92 -19.36 9.09
CA LYS A 94 -9.53 -20.72 9.02
C LYS A 94 -10.43 -20.89 7.78
N ASP A 95 -11.13 -19.82 7.49
CA ASP A 95 -12.10 -19.60 6.43
C ASP A 95 -11.44 -19.03 5.15
N PHE A 96 -10.10 -19.02 5.07
CA PHE A 96 -9.39 -18.53 3.88
C PHE A 96 -9.86 -19.26 2.63
N HIS A 97 -9.97 -20.59 2.65
CA HIS A 97 -10.41 -21.43 1.51
C HIS A 97 -11.83 -21.16 0.97
N ILE A 98 -12.68 -20.43 1.69
CA ILE A 98 -14.07 -20.15 1.29
C ILE A 98 -14.08 -19.00 0.29
N LEU A 99 -14.80 -19.12 -0.83
CA LEU A 99 -14.93 -18.08 -1.84
C LEU A 99 -15.87 -16.95 -1.40
N THR A 100 -15.41 -16.13 -0.45
CA THR A 100 -16.06 -14.87 -0.06
C THR A 100 -15.49 -13.72 -0.88
N ILE A 101 -16.24 -12.62 -1.06
CA ILE A 101 -15.77 -11.40 -1.75
C ILE A 101 -14.44 -10.92 -1.15
N LYS A 102 -14.33 -10.91 0.19
CA LYS A 102 -13.09 -10.57 0.90
C LYS A 102 -11.91 -11.46 0.48
N ASN A 103 -12.09 -12.78 0.46
CA ASN A 103 -11.02 -13.70 0.12
C ASN A 103 -10.65 -13.58 -1.36
N ILE A 104 -11.61 -13.41 -2.27
CA ILE A 104 -11.35 -13.19 -3.70
C ILE A 104 -10.49 -11.93 -3.91
N ILE A 105 -10.81 -10.82 -3.23
CA ILE A 105 -10.00 -9.59 -3.30
C ILE A 105 -8.57 -9.82 -2.79
N VAL A 106 -8.40 -10.58 -1.71
CA VAL A 106 -7.07 -10.93 -1.21
C VAL A 106 -6.34 -11.88 -2.16
N TYR A 107 -7.03 -12.82 -2.80
CA TYR A 107 -6.43 -13.72 -3.80
C TYR A 107 -5.94 -12.94 -5.02
N LEU A 108 -6.71 -11.97 -5.49
CA LEU A 108 -6.28 -11.07 -6.57
C LEU A 108 -5.06 -10.26 -6.14
N ALA A 109 -4.98 -9.83 -4.87
CA ALA A 109 -3.77 -9.20 -4.34
C ALA A 109 -2.55 -10.13 -4.38
N PHE A 110 -2.74 -11.42 -4.13
CA PHE A 110 -1.68 -12.44 -4.24
C PHE A 110 -1.20 -12.62 -5.69
N LEU A 111 -2.10 -12.54 -6.67
CA LEU A 111 -1.70 -12.50 -8.08
C LEU A 111 -0.89 -11.24 -8.40
N MET A 112 -1.33 -10.08 -7.90
CA MET A 112 -0.62 -8.81 -8.10
C MET A 112 0.75 -8.77 -7.42
N ILE A 113 0.93 -9.44 -6.29
CA ILE A 113 2.26 -9.69 -5.70
C ILE A 113 3.14 -10.42 -6.71
N GLY A 114 2.60 -11.46 -7.35
CA GLY A 114 3.30 -12.18 -8.43
C GLY A 114 3.65 -11.34 -9.64
N ILE A 115 2.99 -10.19 -9.87
CA ILE A 115 3.28 -9.28 -10.98
C ILE A 115 4.26 -8.17 -10.57
N PHE A 116 4.06 -7.56 -9.40
CA PHE A 116 4.79 -6.35 -8.99
C PHE A 116 6.02 -6.62 -8.10
N ILE A 117 6.12 -7.81 -7.51
CA ILE A 117 7.19 -8.21 -6.58
C ILE A 117 8.07 -9.32 -7.17
N SER A 118 7.68 -9.93 -8.30
CA SER A 118 8.46 -10.98 -8.95
C SER A 118 9.72 -10.50 -9.69
N MET A 119 10.21 -9.32 -9.34
CA MET A 119 11.37 -8.66 -9.94
C MET A 119 11.94 -7.65 -8.93
N PRO A 120 13.19 -7.19 -9.12
CA PRO A 120 13.78 -6.14 -8.30
C PRO A 120 12.84 -4.95 -8.11
N SER A 121 12.41 -4.72 -6.87
CA SER A 121 11.32 -3.79 -6.58
C SER A 121 11.51 -3.13 -5.22
N LYS A 122 11.29 -1.82 -5.19
CA LYS A 122 11.21 -1.02 -3.96
C LYS A 122 10.05 -1.43 -3.05
N GLU A 123 8.99 -2.01 -3.63
CA GLU A 123 7.82 -2.47 -2.86
C GLU A 123 8.14 -3.69 -1.98
N PHE A 124 9.11 -4.50 -2.39
CA PHE A 124 9.59 -5.60 -1.55
C PHE A 124 10.23 -5.07 -0.26
N ILE A 125 11.02 -4.00 -0.36
CA ILE A 125 11.62 -3.35 0.81
C ILE A 125 10.51 -2.74 1.68
N THR A 126 9.56 -1.98 1.09
CA THR A 126 8.39 -1.47 1.81
C THR A 126 7.67 -2.57 2.58
N PHE A 127 7.42 -3.71 1.94
CA PHE A 127 6.75 -4.87 2.54
C PHE A 127 7.50 -5.39 3.77
N LEU A 128 8.81 -5.58 3.66
CA LEU A 128 9.63 -6.08 4.77
C LEU A 128 9.55 -5.14 5.98
N PHE A 129 9.69 -3.83 5.77
CA PHE A 129 9.59 -2.83 6.84
C PHE A 129 8.19 -2.80 7.46
N ILE A 130 7.14 -2.73 6.65
CA ILE A 130 5.76 -2.63 7.12
C ILE A 130 5.31 -3.91 7.85
N SER A 131 5.83 -5.08 7.47
CA SER A 131 5.52 -6.33 8.16
C SER A 131 5.96 -6.33 9.64
N GLN A 132 7.00 -5.58 10.00
CA GLN A 132 7.46 -5.47 11.39
C GLN A 132 6.38 -4.87 12.29
N ILE A 133 5.66 -3.86 11.79
CA ILE A 133 4.54 -3.22 12.52
C ILE A 133 3.46 -4.26 12.85
N VAL A 134 3.11 -5.13 11.90
CA VAL A 134 2.12 -6.19 12.14
C VAL A 134 2.57 -7.10 13.28
N PHE A 135 3.84 -7.55 13.27
CA PHE A 135 4.37 -8.42 14.31
C PHE A 135 4.42 -7.74 15.70
N LEU A 136 4.73 -6.45 15.77
CA LEU A 136 4.68 -5.68 17.02
C LEU A 136 3.27 -5.65 17.62
N PHE A 137 2.25 -5.42 16.80
CA PHE A 137 0.87 -5.35 17.26
C PHE A 137 0.25 -6.73 17.56
N GLN A 138 0.70 -7.78 16.86
CA GLN A 138 0.27 -9.16 17.10
C GLN A 138 0.97 -9.81 18.31
N SER A 139 2.16 -9.33 18.69
CA SER A 139 2.93 -9.87 19.81
C SER A 139 2.22 -9.66 21.15
N LYS A 140 2.00 -10.75 21.88
CA LYS A 140 1.53 -10.72 23.27
C LYS A 140 2.64 -10.37 24.28
N LYS A 141 3.92 -10.48 23.88
CA LYS A 141 5.08 -10.21 24.75
C LYS A 141 5.41 -8.71 24.83
N ILE A 142 5.08 -7.96 23.79
CA ILE A 142 5.37 -6.54 23.70
C ILE A 142 4.11 -5.78 24.14
N GLY A 143 4.29 -4.87 25.10
CA GLY A 143 3.24 -3.98 25.58
C GLY A 143 2.72 -3.08 24.46
N PHE A 144 1.45 -2.66 24.55
CA PHE A 144 0.82 -1.85 23.51
C PHE A 144 1.57 -0.53 23.25
N ASP A 145 1.99 0.18 24.30
CA ASP A 145 2.67 1.47 24.18
C ASP A 145 4.04 1.34 23.52
N LEU A 146 4.77 0.26 23.84
CA LEU A 146 6.03 -0.07 23.18
C LEU A 146 5.82 -0.40 21.71
N SER A 147 4.81 -1.22 21.37
CA SER A 147 4.47 -1.52 19.97
C SER A 147 4.15 -0.26 19.19
N LEU A 148 3.44 0.69 19.80
CA LEU A 148 3.10 1.98 19.20
C LEU A 148 4.34 2.86 18.98
N LEU A 149 5.18 3.01 20.02
CA LEU A 149 6.43 3.76 19.94
C LEU A 149 7.37 3.22 18.86
N TYR A 150 7.60 1.91 18.84
CA TYR A 150 8.45 1.28 17.81
C TYR A 150 7.85 1.46 16.41
N SER A 151 6.53 1.40 16.26
CA SER A 151 5.89 1.62 14.95
C SER A 151 6.07 3.05 14.46
N PHE A 152 5.98 4.05 15.34
CA PHE A 152 6.30 5.43 14.99
C PHE A 152 7.76 5.61 14.57
N LEU A 153 8.69 5.04 15.34
CA LEU A 153 10.11 5.11 15.01
C LEU A 153 10.41 4.45 13.65
N ILE A 154 9.86 3.27 13.39
CA ILE A 154 10.02 2.58 12.10
C ILE A 154 9.47 3.44 10.96
N LEU A 155 8.27 4.01 11.09
CA LEU A 155 7.67 4.85 10.06
C LEU A 155 8.45 6.14 9.82
N ILE A 156 8.98 6.79 10.86
CA ILE A 156 9.79 8.01 10.73
C ILE A 156 11.14 7.71 10.08
N ILE A 157 11.85 6.68 10.55
CA ILE A 157 13.15 6.28 9.99
C ILE A 157 12.96 5.88 8.52
N PHE A 158 11.97 5.05 8.22
CA PHE A 158 11.65 4.68 6.84
C PHE A 158 11.23 5.89 6.00
N GLY A 159 10.53 6.84 6.60
CA GLY A 159 10.22 8.14 6.02
C GLY A 159 11.47 8.90 5.58
N ILE A 160 12.41 9.11 6.50
CA ILE A 160 13.62 9.90 6.28
C ILE A 160 14.54 9.28 5.22
N PHE A 161 14.71 7.96 5.23
CA PHE A 161 15.71 7.28 4.40
C PHE A 161 15.15 6.71 3.09
N PHE A 162 13.86 6.37 3.02
CA PHE A 162 13.31 5.63 1.88
C PHE A 162 12.15 6.35 1.19
N ARG A 163 11.06 6.64 1.92
CA ARG A 163 9.85 7.27 1.38
C ARG A 163 9.44 8.45 2.24
N SER A 164 9.92 9.65 1.90
CA SER A 164 9.71 10.89 2.67
C SER A 164 8.30 11.05 3.24
N TYR A 165 7.28 10.79 2.43
CA TYR A 165 5.87 10.92 2.81
C TYR A 165 5.41 9.94 3.90
N PHE A 166 6.10 8.82 4.16
CA PHE A 166 5.79 7.91 5.28
C PHE A 166 6.03 8.56 6.64
N ALA A 167 6.89 9.59 6.73
CA ALA A 167 7.11 10.34 7.97
C ALA A 167 5.84 11.08 8.42
N LEU A 168 4.88 11.33 7.52
CA LEU A 168 3.59 11.95 7.86
C LEU A 168 2.60 10.95 8.47
N ILE A 169 2.77 9.64 8.27
CA ILE A 169 1.82 8.62 8.74
C ILE A 169 1.65 8.69 10.28
N PRO A 170 2.71 8.71 11.11
CA PRO A 170 2.58 8.88 12.56
C PRO A 170 1.79 10.12 12.95
N VAL A 171 2.11 11.27 12.34
CA VAL A 171 1.51 12.57 12.67
C VAL A 171 0.00 12.57 12.39
N ILE A 172 -0.40 12.17 11.18
CA ILE A 172 -1.81 12.09 10.79
C ILE A 172 -2.54 11.04 11.65
N SER A 173 -1.91 9.91 11.95
CA SER A 173 -2.54 8.84 12.74
C SER A 173 -2.86 9.26 14.18
N ILE A 174 -2.01 10.08 14.80
CA ILE A 174 -2.25 10.65 16.13
C ILE A 174 -3.46 11.59 16.10
N LEU A 175 -3.55 12.46 15.09
CA LEU A 175 -4.70 13.35 14.90
C LEU A 175 -5.99 12.54 14.74
N LEU A 176 -5.98 11.52 13.88
CA LEU A 176 -7.12 10.62 13.68
C LEU A 176 -7.52 9.89 14.97
N TYR A 177 -6.55 9.47 15.79
CA TYR A 177 -6.83 8.88 17.09
C TYR A 177 -7.60 9.83 18.01
N PHE A 178 -7.15 11.08 18.18
CA PHE A 178 -7.85 12.06 19.02
C PHE A 178 -9.25 12.38 18.48
N ILE A 179 -9.37 12.56 17.18
CA ILE A 179 -10.64 12.84 16.51
C ILE A 179 -11.61 11.67 16.66
N SER A 180 -11.12 10.43 16.63
CA SER A 180 -11.96 9.24 16.81
C SER A 180 -12.60 9.14 18.20
N LYS A 181 -12.09 9.87 19.21
CA LYS A 181 -12.70 9.96 20.54
C LYS A 181 -13.91 10.88 20.59
N ILE A 182 -14.06 11.77 19.61
CA ILE A 182 -15.21 12.68 19.53
C ILE A 182 -16.45 11.86 19.15
N LYS A 183 -17.57 12.08 19.85
CA LYS A 183 -18.83 11.40 19.54
C LYS A 183 -19.57 12.15 18.42
N TYR A 184 -19.66 11.54 17.24
CA TYR A 184 -20.50 11.99 16.13
C TYR A 184 -21.21 10.79 15.47
N THR A 185 -22.26 11.07 14.71
CA THR A 185 -23.26 10.09 14.24
C THR A 185 -22.66 8.98 13.37
N ASN A 186 -21.72 9.32 12.48
CA ASN A 186 -21.03 8.36 11.62
C ASN A 186 -19.50 8.45 11.77
N ARG A 187 -18.97 7.76 12.79
CA ARG A 187 -17.53 7.73 13.14
C ARG A 187 -16.62 7.35 11.97
N THR A 188 -17.04 6.36 11.20
CA THR A 188 -16.27 5.88 10.05
C THR A 188 -16.15 6.94 8.96
N PHE A 189 -17.26 7.54 8.57
CA PHE A 189 -17.26 8.56 7.52
C PHE A 189 -16.50 9.81 7.94
N GLY A 190 -16.66 10.27 9.20
CA GLY A 190 -15.92 11.43 9.68
C GLY A 190 -14.40 11.22 9.68
N ILE A 191 -13.90 10.03 10.04
CA ILE A 191 -12.46 9.74 9.98
C ILE A 191 -11.92 9.76 8.54
N ILE A 192 -12.68 9.27 7.57
CA ILE A 192 -12.30 9.35 6.15
C ILE A 192 -12.18 10.81 5.74
N ILE A 193 -13.24 11.60 5.92
CA ILE A 193 -13.26 13.00 5.51
C ILE A 193 -12.16 13.79 6.22
N ILE A 194 -12.00 13.58 7.53
CA ILE A 194 -10.99 14.28 8.31
C ILE A 194 -9.58 13.87 7.90
N SER A 195 -9.33 12.61 7.54
CA SER A 195 -8.01 12.21 7.02
C SER A 195 -7.63 12.97 5.75
N VAL A 196 -8.61 13.22 4.86
CA VAL A 196 -8.42 14.02 3.64
C VAL A 196 -8.25 15.51 3.98
N LEU A 197 -9.04 16.05 4.91
CA LEU A 197 -8.91 17.45 5.34
C LEU A 197 -7.56 17.73 6.01
N VAL A 198 -7.05 16.78 6.80
CA VAL A 198 -5.74 16.91 7.45
C VAL A 198 -4.65 16.99 6.38
N ILE A 199 -4.66 16.15 5.34
CA ILE A 199 -3.62 16.23 4.30
C ILE A 199 -3.72 17.52 3.48
N ILE A 200 -4.92 18.03 3.23
CA ILE A 200 -5.14 19.35 2.59
C ILE A 200 -4.55 20.46 3.46
N LEU A 201 -4.77 20.41 4.78
CA LEU A 201 -4.17 21.37 5.71
C LEU A 201 -2.63 21.31 5.66
N PHE A 202 -2.03 20.12 5.62
CA PHE A 202 -0.58 19.98 5.48
C PHE A 202 -0.06 20.57 4.17
N SER A 203 -0.78 20.37 3.06
CA SER A 203 -0.43 20.96 1.77
C SER A 203 -0.55 22.48 1.77
N ALA A 204 -1.61 23.02 2.38
CA ALA A 204 -1.79 24.45 2.58
C ALA A 204 -0.67 25.07 3.42
N LEU A 205 -0.28 24.42 4.53
CA LEU A 205 0.82 24.87 5.37
C LEU A 205 2.15 24.86 4.61
N HIS A 206 2.37 23.86 3.74
CA HIS A 206 3.56 23.82 2.90
C HIS A 206 3.59 24.96 1.87
N TYR A 207 2.45 25.25 1.23
CA TYR A 207 2.31 26.39 0.32
C TYR A 207 2.62 27.71 1.02
N LEU A 208 2.11 27.93 2.24
CA LEU A 208 2.43 29.14 3.00
C LEU A 208 3.92 29.25 3.37
N ALA A 209 4.61 28.13 3.55
CA ALA A 209 6.03 28.11 3.91
C ALA A 209 6.99 28.20 2.71
N LYS A 210 6.62 27.64 1.55
CA LYS A 210 7.51 27.49 0.39
C LYS A 210 6.98 28.05 -0.92
N GLY A 211 5.72 28.47 -0.99
CA GLY A 211 5.07 29.00 -2.19
C GLY A 211 4.47 27.94 -3.13
N GLU A 212 4.56 26.66 -2.79
CA GLU A 212 4.10 25.55 -3.65
C GLU A 212 3.30 24.50 -2.87
N PHE A 213 2.25 23.94 -3.48
CA PHE A 213 1.44 22.87 -2.88
C PHE A 213 2.14 21.51 -2.99
N PHE A 214 1.85 20.59 -2.07
CA PHE A 214 2.39 19.23 -2.16
C PHE A 214 1.87 18.46 -3.37
N SER A 215 0.61 18.69 -3.75
CA SER A 215 0.00 18.02 -4.91
C SER A 215 0.73 18.33 -6.21
N ASP A 216 1.24 19.57 -6.31
CA ASP A 216 1.92 20.09 -7.48
C ASP A 216 3.34 19.53 -7.59
N LEU A 217 4.10 19.63 -6.49
CA LEU A 217 5.45 19.09 -6.36
C LEU A 217 5.52 17.57 -6.56
N ALA A 218 4.51 16.83 -6.10
CA ALA A 218 4.52 15.38 -6.12
C ALA A 218 3.90 14.78 -7.38
N ARG A 219 2.64 15.11 -7.67
CA ARG A 219 1.90 14.46 -8.76
C ARG A 219 2.05 15.22 -10.07
N ASN A 220 1.77 16.53 -10.07
CA ASN A 220 1.66 17.27 -11.32
C ASN A 220 3.03 17.29 -12.03
N SER A 221 4.12 17.47 -11.30
CA SER A 221 5.49 17.34 -11.82
C SER A 221 5.78 16.00 -12.52
N VAL A 222 5.24 14.90 -11.99
CA VAL A 222 5.40 13.56 -12.59
C VAL A 222 4.48 13.38 -13.81
N ASN A 223 3.28 13.94 -13.75
CA ASN A 223 2.29 13.85 -14.82
C ASN A 223 2.70 14.67 -16.05
N GLU A 224 3.30 15.85 -15.87
CA GLU A 224 3.81 16.70 -16.95
C GLU A 224 4.86 15.98 -17.80
N VAL A 225 5.78 15.24 -17.16
CA VAL A 225 6.82 14.48 -17.87
C VAL A 225 6.24 13.26 -18.62
N ARG A 226 5.05 12.80 -18.24
CA ARG A 226 4.39 11.60 -18.80
C ARG A 226 3.30 11.91 -19.80
N GLN A 227 2.90 13.18 -19.92
CA GLN A 227 1.80 13.63 -20.76
C GLN A 227 2.11 13.32 -22.24
N GLY A 228 1.24 12.55 -22.88
CA GLY A 228 1.42 12.09 -24.27
C GLY A 228 2.06 10.70 -24.43
N SER A 229 2.46 10.03 -23.36
CA SER A 229 2.90 8.62 -23.44
C SER A 229 1.71 7.65 -23.46
N GLU A 230 1.80 6.56 -24.22
CA GLU A 230 0.80 5.47 -24.20
C GLU A 230 0.68 4.78 -22.82
N ASP A 231 1.65 5.00 -21.94
CA ASP A 231 1.69 4.44 -20.59
C ASP A 231 1.02 5.32 -19.53
N ALA A 232 0.60 6.54 -19.88
CA ALA A 232 -0.10 7.47 -18.99
C ALA A 232 -1.64 7.36 -19.07
N ASN A 233 -2.16 6.24 -19.58
CA ASN A 233 -3.60 6.08 -19.84
C ASN A 233 -4.49 6.18 -18.59
N SER A 234 -3.99 5.84 -17.40
CA SER A 234 -4.72 5.95 -16.12
C SER A 234 -4.26 7.14 -15.26
N MET A 235 -3.73 8.18 -15.92
CA MET A 235 -3.19 9.36 -15.23
C MET A 235 -4.31 10.20 -14.61
N ILE A 236 -4.13 10.58 -13.35
CA ILE A 236 -5.09 11.43 -12.63
C ILE A 236 -4.76 12.88 -12.92
N ILE A 237 -5.53 13.49 -13.81
CA ILE A 237 -5.39 14.91 -14.16
C ILE A 237 -6.22 15.75 -13.16
N PRO A 238 -5.62 16.73 -12.46
CA PRO A 238 -6.37 17.59 -11.56
C PRO A 238 -7.43 18.40 -12.33
N PRO A 239 -8.64 18.58 -11.78
CA PRO A 239 -9.71 19.33 -12.45
C PRO A 239 -9.50 20.85 -12.44
N LEU A 240 -8.71 21.38 -11.51
CA LEU A 240 -8.40 22.80 -11.40
C LEU A 240 -6.89 23.01 -11.45
N GLU A 241 -6.46 24.12 -12.05
CA GLU A 241 -5.08 24.59 -11.93
C GLU A 241 -4.72 24.82 -10.46
N PRO A 242 -3.47 24.58 -10.02
CA PRO A 242 -3.04 24.64 -8.62
C PRO A 242 -2.90 26.09 -8.09
N THR A 243 -3.87 26.95 -8.39
CA THR A 243 -3.89 28.37 -8.04
C THR A 243 -4.75 28.61 -6.79
N GLY A 244 -4.19 28.28 -5.63
CA GLY A 244 -4.75 28.63 -4.31
C GLY A 244 -5.44 27.49 -3.54
N LEU A 245 -5.93 27.81 -2.33
CA LEU A 245 -6.42 26.82 -1.36
C LEU A 245 -7.68 26.06 -1.82
N LEU A 246 -8.57 26.73 -2.54
CA LEU A 246 -9.77 26.09 -3.07
C LEU A 246 -9.41 25.04 -4.12
N ALA A 247 -8.46 25.36 -5.00
CA ALA A 247 -7.96 24.42 -5.99
C ALA A 247 -7.29 23.22 -5.33
N GLU A 248 -6.46 23.44 -4.31
CA GLU A 248 -5.82 22.34 -3.57
C GLU A 248 -6.83 21.42 -2.89
N LEU A 249 -7.87 21.99 -2.28
CA LEU A 249 -8.96 21.24 -1.67
C LEU A 249 -9.65 20.34 -2.71
N VAL A 250 -10.09 20.93 -3.83
CA VAL A 250 -10.82 20.21 -4.88
C VAL A 250 -9.92 19.16 -5.52
N ASN A 251 -8.68 19.50 -5.86
CA ASN A 251 -7.72 18.60 -6.50
C ASN A 251 -7.38 17.43 -5.59
N THR A 252 -7.12 17.66 -4.30
CA THR A 252 -6.80 16.61 -3.35
C THR A 252 -7.99 15.69 -3.09
N PHE A 253 -9.19 16.24 -2.91
CA PHE A 253 -10.41 15.43 -2.77
C PHE A 253 -10.70 14.60 -4.03
N TYR A 254 -10.60 15.23 -5.21
CA TYR A 254 -10.77 14.56 -6.49
C TYR A 254 -9.79 13.40 -6.63
N SER A 255 -8.54 13.60 -6.21
CA SER A 255 -7.49 12.58 -6.29
C SER A 255 -7.68 11.47 -5.27
N PHE A 256 -8.14 11.80 -4.06
CA PHE A 256 -8.50 10.82 -3.05
C PHE A 256 -9.61 9.89 -3.55
N LEU A 257 -10.63 10.47 -4.17
CA LEU A 257 -11.68 9.71 -4.84
C LEU A 257 -11.05 8.89 -5.97
N SER A 258 -10.34 9.49 -6.91
CA SER A 258 -9.71 8.80 -8.05
C SER A 258 -8.82 7.61 -7.67
N VAL A 259 -8.08 7.68 -6.55
CA VAL A 259 -7.19 6.60 -6.11
C VAL A 259 -7.93 5.48 -5.37
N ASN A 260 -8.97 5.80 -4.60
CA ASN A 260 -9.65 4.86 -3.70
C ASN A 260 -10.99 4.34 -4.23
N PHE A 261 -11.66 5.18 -5.01
CA PHE A 261 -12.88 4.95 -5.76
C PHE A 261 -12.62 5.47 -7.17
N PRO A 262 -11.93 4.73 -8.06
CA PRO A 262 -11.44 5.20 -9.36
C PRO A 262 -12.58 5.56 -10.33
N ILE A 263 -13.28 6.64 -10.00
CA ILE A 263 -14.43 7.20 -10.68
C ILE A 263 -13.93 7.72 -12.02
N VAL A 264 -12.77 8.39 -12.06
CA VAL A 264 -12.16 8.99 -13.26
C VAL A 264 -11.86 7.97 -14.35
N GLU A 265 -11.56 6.74 -13.95
CA GLU A 265 -11.27 5.63 -14.85
C GLU A 265 -12.54 5.09 -15.55
N TYR A 266 -13.71 5.73 -15.38
CA TYR A 266 -14.93 5.40 -16.15
C TYR A 266 -14.68 5.44 -17.66
N LYS A 267 -13.73 6.27 -18.13
CA LYS A 267 -13.33 6.37 -19.54
C LYS A 267 -12.66 5.09 -20.05
N HIS A 268 -12.16 4.25 -19.15
CA HIS A 268 -11.43 3.02 -19.44
C HIS A 268 -12.21 1.76 -19.10
N LEU A 269 -13.54 1.83 -18.88
CA LEU A 269 -14.39 0.66 -18.60
C LEU A 269 -14.33 -0.41 -19.71
N LEU A 270 -14.07 0.00 -20.96
CA LEU A 270 -13.91 -0.90 -22.09
C LEU A 270 -12.54 -1.59 -22.14
N SER A 271 -11.58 -1.18 -21.31
CA SER A 271 -10.28 -1.84 -21.17
C SER A 271 -10.35 -2.93 -20.10
N PRO A 272 -10.38 -4.23 -20.45
CA PRO A 272 -10.64 -5.30 -19.48
C PRO A 272 -9.63 -5.31 -18.31
N ARG A 273 -8.38 -4.94 -18.59
CA ARG A 273 -7.31 -4.85 -17.59
C ARG A 273 -7.58 -3.76 -16.55
N ILE A 274 -7.88 -2.54 -17.00
CA ILE A 274 -8.14 -1.39 -16.13
C ILE A 274 -9.44 -1.62 -15.35
N PHE A 275 -10.46 -2.17 -16.01
CA PHE A 275 -11.72 -2.51 -15.37
C PHE A 275 -11.58 -3.48 -14.18
N LEU A 276 -10.71 -4.49 -14.29
CA LEU A 276 -10.42 -5.39 -13.16
C LEU A 276 -9.74 -4.67 -11.99
N PHE A 277 -8.82 -3.73 -12.26
CA PHE A 277 -8.22 -2.90 -11.21
C PHE A 277 -9.24 -1.97 -10.55
N ILE A 278 -10.16 -1.39 -11.32
CA ILE A 278 -11.28 -0.58 -10.78
C ILE A 278 -12.13 -1.40 -9.81
N ILE A 279 -12.61 -2.57 -10.25
CA ILE A 279 -13.43 -3.46 -9.42
C ILE A 279 -12.66 -3.85 -8.15
N TRP A 280 -11.40 -4.26 -8.30
CA TRP A 280 -10.57 -4.66 -7.18
C TRP A 280 -10.42 -3.51 -6.18
N GLN A 281 -10.11 -2.30 -6.66
CA GLN A 281 -9.90 -1.13 -5.82
C GLN A 281 -11.16 -0.70 -5.07
N ILE A 282 -12.32 -0.69 -5.74
CA ILE A 282 -13.61 -0.35 -5.10
C ILE A 282 -13.94 -1.35 -3.99
N LEU A 283 -13.89 -2.65 -4.30
CA LEU A 283 -14.22 -3.70 -3.33
C LEU A 283 -13.22 -3.72 -2.17
N PHE A 284 -11.93 -3.53 -2.45
CA PHE A 284 -10.89 -3.40 -1.44
C PHE A 284 -11.18 -2.25 -0.47
N THR A 285 -11.49 -1.06 -0.99
CA THR A 285 -11.81 0.12 -0.18
C THR A 285 -13.09 -0.10 0.64
N ILE A 286 -14.14 -0.70 0.05
CA ILE A 286 -15.39 -1.01 0.76
C ILE A 286 -15.13 -1.99 1.92
N ILE A 287 -14.40 -3.09 1.67
CA ILE A 287 -14.05 -4.05 2.71
C ILE A 287 -13.29 -3.36 3.83
N PHE A 288 -12.28 -2.54 3.48
CA PHE A 288 -11.49 -1.79 4.45
C PHE A 288 -12.37 -0.90 5.36
N ILE A 289 -13.27 -0.11 4.77
CA ILE A 289 -14.19 0.77 5.49
C ILE A 289 -15.14 -0.03 6.39
N VAL A 290 -15.70 -1.14 5.89
CA VAL A 290 -16.61 -2.00 6.67
C VAL A 290 -15.88 -2.62 7.86
N ARG A 291 -14.67 -3.15 7.65
CA ARG A 291 -13.85 -3.72 8.73
C ARG A 291 -13.51 -2.68 9.80
N PHE A 292 -13.20 -1.45 9.38
CA PHE A 292 -12.97 -0.36 10.32
C PHE A 292 -14.22 0.00 11.12
N SER A 293 -15.39 0.04 10.46
CA SER A 293 -16.67 0.33 11.12
C SER A 293 -17.02 -0.67 12.22
N TRP A 294 -16.55 -1.92 12.11
CA TRP A 294 -16.70 -2.92 13.15
C TRP A 294 -15.70 -2.71 14.29
N ALA A 295 -14.44 -2.41 13.96
CA ALA A 295 -13.41 -2.18 14.97
C ALA A 295 -13.73 -0.97 15.88
N ILE A 296 -14.24 0.13 15.32
CA ILE A 296 -14.50 1.37 16.06
C ILE A 296 -15.73 1.31 16.99
N LYS A 297 -16.58 0.29 16.85
CA LYS A 297 -17.72 0.06 17.75
C LYS A 297 -17.28 -0.32 19.16
N ASP A 298 -16.15 -1.02 19.30
CA ASP A 298 -15.57 -1.41 20.57
C ASP A 298 -14.09 -1.02 20.62
N PRO A 299 -13.79 0.28 20.87
CA PRO A 299 -12.43 0.79 20.76
C PRO A 299 -11.51 0.32 21.89
N ILE A 300 -12.07 -0.07 23.04
CA ILE A 300 -11.28 -0.58 24.17
C ILE A 300 -10.72 -1.96 23.80
N LYS A 301 -11.58 -2.86 23.32
CA LYS A 301 -11.17 -4.21 22.90
C LYS A 301 -10.27 -4.18 21.66
N ASN A 302 -10.56 -3.29 20.71
CA ASN A 302 -9.88 -3.25 19.41
C ASN A 302 -8.76 -2.20 19.34
N ASN A 303 -8.28 -1.66 20.46
CA ASN A 303 -7.30 -0.56 20.48
C ASN A 303 -6.08 -0.82 19.58
N ARG A 304 -5.47 -2.02 19.69
CA ARG A 304 -4.34 -2.45 18.83
C ARG A 304 -4.66 -2.40 17.34
N ILE A 305 -5.84 -2.88 16.97
CA ILE A 305 -6.29 -2.97 15.58
C ILE A 305 -6.64 -1.57 15.05
N LEU A 306 -7.23 -0.71 15.88
CA LEU A 306 -7.57 0.66 15.53
C LEU A 306 -6.35 1.49 15.16
N TRP A 307 -5.22 1.32 15.85
CA TRP A 307 -3.98 2.00 15.47
C TRP A 307 -3.45 1.60 14.10
N ILE A 308 -3.58 0.33 13.73
CA ILE A 308 -3.26 -0.11 12.36
C ILE A 308 -4.22 0.54 11.36
N PHE A 309 -5.51 0.65 11.68
CA PHE A 309 -6.46 1.40 10.85
C PHE A 309 -6.08 2.87 10.72
N TYR A 310 -5.65 3.55 11.79
CA TYR A 310 -5.22 4.96 11.70
C TYR A 310 -3.96 5.11 10.84
N PHE A 311 -3.00 4.18 10.91
CA PHE A 311 -1.86 4.16 9.98
C PHE A 311 -2.32 4.00 8.52
N LEU A 312 -3.26 3.08 8.28
CA LEU A 312 -3.79 2.83 6.94
C LEU A 312 -4.62 4.01 6.40
N PHE A 313 -5.47 4.65 7.20
CA PHE A 313 -6.17 5.88 6.78
C PHE A 313 -5.20 7.02 6.48
N SER A 314 -4.17 7.18 7.32
CA SER A 314 -3.12 8.17 7.08
C SER A 314 -2.41 7.90 5.75
N TYR A 315 -2.06 6.64 5.49
CA TYR A 315 -1.46 6.23 4.22
C TYR A 315 -2.39 6.51 3.02
N LEU A 316 -3.67 6.13 3.09
CA LEU A 316 -4.64 6.36 2.01
C LEU A 316 -4.89 7.85 1.74
N ALA A 317 -4.86 8.69 2.79
CA ALA A 317 -4.94 10.14 2.65
C ALA A 317 -3.66 10.71 2.02
N ILE A 318 -2.47 10.21 2.40
CA ILE A 318 -1.22 10.64 1.76
C ILE A 318 -1.20 10.22 0.28
N GLN A 319 -1.68 9.02 -0.05
CA GLN A 319 -1.75 8.57 -1.45
C GLN A 319 -2.54 9.51 -2.35
N SER A 320 -3.54 10.26 -1.85
CA SER A 320 -4.29 11.19 -2.71
C SER A 320 -3.46 12.35 -3.24
N VAL A 321 -2.35 12.68 -2.59
CA VAL A 321 -1.46 13.78 -2.98
C VAL A 321 -0.31 13.27 -3.84
N PHE A 322 0.22 12.09 -3.51
CA PHE A 322 1.46 11.58 -4.10
C PHE A 322 1.26 10.57 -5.25
N GLU A 323 0.10 9.93 -5.39
CA GLU A 323 -0.10 8.93 -6.45
C GLU A 323 -0.52 9.59 -7.79
N PRO A 324 0.22 9.33 -8.88
CA PRO A 324 -0.10 9.90 -10.19
C PRO A 324 -1.14 9.12 -10.98
N ASP A 325 -1.29 7.82 -10.72
CA ASP A 325 -2.13 6.91 -11.50
C ASP A 325 -2.63 5.71 -10.69
N LEU A 326 -3.67 5.03 -11.20
CA LEU A 326 -4.25 3.85 -10.54
C LEU A 326 -3.26 2.68 -10.43
N GLY A 327 -2.43 2.45 -11.44
CA GLY A 327 -1.47 1.34 -11.47
C GLY A 327 -0.39 1.49 -10.39
N SER A 328 0.21 2.68 -10.28
CA SER A 328 1.13 3.04 -9.19
C SER A 328 0.47 2.87 -7.83
N ALA A 329 -0.76 3.37 -7.67
CA ALA A 329 -1.47 3.28 -6.41
C ALA A 329 -1.73 1.83 -5.97
N VAL A 330 -2.11 0.95 -6.91
CA VAL A 330 -2.29 -0.49 -6.63
C VAL A 330 -0.95 -1.14 -6.28
N ARG A 331 0.11 -0.86 -7.04
CA ARG A 331 1.46 -1.39 -6.79
C ARG A 331 1.97 -0.99 -5.40
N HIS A 332 1.84 0.27 -5.01
CA HIS A 332 2.23 0.74 -3.68
C HIS A 332 1.39 0.10 -2.56
N LYS A 333 0.09 -0.15 -2.78
CA LYS A 333 -0.76 -0.89 -1.83
C LYS A 333 -0.27 -2.33 -1.62
N ILE A 334 0.28 -2.98 -2.65
CA ILE A 334 0.93 -4.30 -2.50
C ILE A 334 2.16 -4.23 -1.60
N GLY A 335 2.92 -3.12 -1.61
CA GLY A 335 3.99 -2.88 -0.65
C GLY A 335 3.53 -2.79 0.81
N ILE A 336 2.29 -2.35 1.05
CA ILE A 336 1.70 -2.18 2.40
C ILE A 336 0.71 -3.32 2.76
N LEU A 337 0.61 -4.34 1.90
CA LEU A 337 -0.34 -5.44 2.08
C LEU A 337 -0.31 -6.12 3.47
N PRO A 338 0.81 -6.26 4.21
CA PRO A 338 0.79 -6.86 5.55
C PRO A 338 -0.22 -6.21 6.50
N LEU A 339 -0.32 -4.89 6.50
CA LEU A 339 -1.25 -4.18 7.38
C LEU A 339 -2.69 -4.41 6.92
N PHE A 340 -2.96 -4.33 5.61
CA PHE A 340 -4.28 -4.62 5.04
C PHE A 340 -4.72 -6.06 5.28
N TYR A 341 -3.83 -7.02 5.04
CA TYR A 341 -4.05 -8.43 5.31
C TYR A 341 -4.39 -8.67 6.79
N TYR A 342 -3.64 -8.04 7.70
CA TYR A 342 -3.92 -8.13 9.13
C TYR A 342 -5.31 -7.57 9.48
N VAL A 343 -5.69 -6.38 9.01
CA VAL A 343 -7.00 -5.79 9.35
C VAL A 343 -8.18 -6.46 8.63
N PHE A 344 -7.97 -7.11 7.49
CA PHE A 344 -9.03 -7.88 6.83
C PHE A 344 -9.38 -9.16 7.59
N TYR A 345 -8.43 -9.68 8.38
CA TYR A 345 -8.56 -10.96 9.09
C TYR A 345 -8.35 -10.88 10.60
N TYR A 346 -8.33 -9.69 11.20
CA TYR A 346 -8.05 -9.52 12.64
C TYR A 346 -8.96 -10.36 13.54
N ASP A 347 -10.22 -10.63 13.14
CA ASP A 347 -11.15 -11.48 13.89
C ASP A 347 -10.75 -12.95 13.87
N SER A 348 -10.13 -13.42 12.78
CA SER A 348 -9.62 -14.79 12.67
C SER A 348 -8.34 -14.95 13.49
N PHE A 349 -7.59 -13.87 13.71
CA PHE A 349 -6.34 -13.88 14.49
C PHE A 349 -6.55 -13.65 15.98
N SER A 350 -7.59 -12.87 16.36
CA SER A 350 -7.97 -12.64 17.76
C SER A 350 -8.66 -13.86 18.38
N LYS A 351 -9.26 -14.74 17.58
CA LYS A 351 -9.90 -16.00 18.00
C LYS A 351 -8.95 -17.17 18.29
N LYS A 352 -7.67 -16.92 18.59
CA LYS A 352 -6.85 -17.90 19.31
C LYS A 352 -7.21 -17.82 20.79
N VAL A 353 -8.31 -18.49 21.13
CA VAL A 353 -8.69 -18.91 22.48
C VAL A 353 -7.53 -19.73 23.05
#